data_AF-A0A538B831-F1
#
_entry.id   AF-A0A538B831-F1
#
_cell.length_a   1.000
_cell.length_b   1.000
_cell.length_c   1.000
_cell.angle_alpha   90.00
_cell.angle_beta   90.00
_cell.angle_gamma   90.00
#
_symmetry.space_group_name_H-M   'P 1'
#
loop_
_entity.id
_entity.type
_entity.pdbx_description
1 polymer ?
#
loop_
_entity_poly.entity_id
_entity_poly.type
_entity_poly.pdbx_seq_one_letter_code
_entity_poly.pdbx_strand_id
1 'polypeptide(L)'
;MSDPYPPIGDYALIGDCHSVALVSRMGSVDWACPWRFDAGSCFGRILDWEDGGHCSITPTELSEPPLRTYVDGTLVLQTTFRSVDGECRLYDCFTMRRGGAEHPHRELLRVVEGVRGRVELRLHIVARFDYGEVKPWIRRHGPRLYSAIGGDDSLVVSCDVELNRIDDHDLEAVFSVGEGERVRLSLVAAEPATIDPTPPDPPTPEEFDRRLDDTVKWWQHWRSQ
;
A
#
# COMPACT_ATOMS: atom_id res chain seq x y z
N MET A 1 2.13 13.50 -26.89
CA MET A 1 2.07 13.29 -25.43
C MET A 1 2.71 11.94 -25.19
N SER A 2 3.66 11.84 -24.27
CA SER A 2 4.25 10.54 -23.90
C SER A 2 3.15 9.62 -23.40
N ASP A 3 3.28 8.34 -23.72
CA ASP A 3 2.43 7.30 -23.15
C ASP A 3 2.45 7.41 -21.60
N PRO A 4 1.30 7.62 -20.93
CA PRO A 4 1.28 7.76 -19.48
C PRO A 4 1.55 6.43 -18.77
N TYR A 5 1.45 5.30 -19.47
CA TYR A 5 1.64 3.97 -18.90
C TYR A 5 3.13 3.64 -18.72
N PRO A 6 3.59 3.32 -17.50
CA PRO A 6 4.93 2.80 -17.30
C PRO A 6 5.10 1.47 -18.04
N PRO A 7 6.30 1.20 -18.60
CA PRO A 7 6.61 -0.12 -19.15
C PRO A 7 6.36 -1.22 -18.11
N ILE A 8 5.90 -2.40 -18.55
CA ILE A 8 5.61 -3.51 -17.61
C ILE A 8 6.85 -3.91 -16.77
N GLY A 9 8.05 -3.77 -17.33
CA GLY A 9 9.32 -4.03 -16.63
C GLY A 9 9.63 -3.05 -15.50
N ASP A 10 8.92 -1.91 -15.44
CA ASP A 10 9.02 -0.95 -14.34
C ASP A 10 8.08 -1.30 -13.17
N TYR A 11 7.37 -2.42 -13.23
CA TYR A 11 6.60 -2.94 -12.09
C TYR A 11 7.34 -4.06 -11.36
N ALA A 12 7.23 -4.05 -10.02
CA ALA A 12 7.65 -5.15 -9.16
C ALA A 12 6.43 -5.87 -8.59
N LEU A 13 6.52 -7.19 -8.50
CA LEU A 13 5.46 -8.05 -7.96
C LEU A 13 5.63 -8.23 -6.45
N ILE A 14 4.56 -8.10 -5.68
CA ILE A 14 4.49 -8.51 -4.26
C ILE A 14 3.24 -9.39 -4.04
N GLY A 15 3.24 -10.23 -3.00
CA GLY A 15 2.12 -11.13 -2.69
C GLY A 15 2.28 -11.86 -1.35
N ASP A 16 1.26 -12.64 -0.95
CA ASP A 16 1.18 -13.42 0.31
C ASP A 16 0.70 -14.88 0.06
N CYS A 17 1.07 -15.43 -1.09
CA CYS A 17 0.57 -16.72 -1.62
C CYS A 17 -0.91 -16.73 -2.05
N HIS A 18 -1.67 -15.66 -1.79
CA HIS A 18 -3.06 -15.52 -2.23
C HIS A 18 -3.26 -14.27 -3.05
N SER A 19 -2.86 -13.14 -2.49
CA SER A 19 -2.99 -11.78 -3.00
C SER A 19 -1.80 -11.41 -3.88
N VAL A 20 -2.01 -10.43 -4.75
CA VAL A 20 -0.97 -9.93 -5.65
C VAL A 20 -1.11 -8.44 -5.86
N ALA A 21 0.02 -7.74 -5.96
CA ALA A 21 0.06 -6.36 -6.39
C ALA A 21 1.27 -6.07 -7.28
N LEU A 22 1.12 -5.08 -8.17
CA LEU A 22 2.18 -4.52 -8.99
C LEU A 22 2.52 -3.11 -8.53
N VAL A 23 3.78 -2.92 -8.16
CA VAL A 23 4.31 -1.67 -7.63
C VAL A 23 5.24 -1.02 -8.66
N SER A 24 4.88 0.17 -9.13
CA SER A 24 5.67 0.96 -10.06
C SER A 24 6.97 1.44 -9.40
N ARG A 25 7.98 1.78 -10.20
CA ARG A 25 9.25 2.37 -9.69
C ARG A 25 9.05 3.65 -8.90
N MET A 26 7.95 4.36 -9.11
CA MET A 26 7.64 5.61 -8.44
C MET A 26 6.96 5.42 -7.09
N GLY A 27 6.73 4.17 -6.64
CA GLY A 27 6.03 3.90 -5.38
C GLY A 27 4.50 3.92 -5.51
N SER A 28 3.97 3.70 -6.70
CA SER A 28 2.52 3.52 -6.91
C SER A 28 2.17 2.04 -7.02
N VAL A 29 1.17 1.61 -6.26
CA VAL A 29 0.50 0.33 -6.46
C VAL A 29 -0.61 0.57 -7.48
N ASP A 30 -0.35 0.16 -8.71
CA ASP A 30 -1.24 0.40 -9.86
C ASP A 30 -2.11 -0.81 -10.20
N TRP A 31 -1.80 -1.96 -9.59
CA TRP A 31 -2.63 -3.17 -9.62
C TRP A 31 -2.62 -3.83 -8.26
N ALA A 32 -3.77 -4.23 -7.73
CA ALA A 32 -3.85 -5.09 -6.56
C ALA A 32 -5.12 -5.92 -6.53
N CYS A 33 -4.98 -7.22 -6.25
CA CYS A 33 -6.08 -8.15 -5.98
C CYS A 33 -5.88 -8.70 -4.55
N PRO A 34 -6.50 -8.09 -3.52
CA PRO A 34 -6.17 -8.34 -2.12
C PRO A 34 -6.87 -9.56 -1.50
N TRP A 35 -7.87 -10.14 -2.18
CA TRP A 35 -8.58 -11.34 -1.71
C TRP A 35 -7.91 -12.63 -2.15
N ARG A 36 -7.64 -12.71 -3.46
CA ARG A 36 -7.00 -13.78 -4.23
C ARG A 36 -6.47 -13.18 -5.52
N PHE A 37 -5.48 -13.82 -6.14
CA PHE A 37 -4.81 -13.32 -7.34
C PHE A 37 -5.75 -13.24 -8.57
N ASP A 38 -6.84 -14.00 -8.56
CA ASP A 38 -7.85 -14.07 -9.62
C ASP A 38 -9.16 -13.36 -9.26
N ALA A 39 -9.22 -12.67 -8.12
CA ALA A 39 -10.38 -11.87 -7.71
C ALA A 39 -10.41 -10.50 -8.42
N GLY A 40 -11.53 -9.80 -8.26
CA GLY A 40 -11.66 -8.40 -8.68
C GLY A 40 -10.56 -7.54 -8.06
N SER A 41 -10.00 -6.62 -8.86
CA SER A 41 -8.93 -5.74 -8.39
C SER A 41 -9.49 -4.59 -7.55
N CYS A 42 -8.76 -4.13 -6.54
CA CYS A 42 -9.05 -2.87 -5.85
C CYS A 42 -8.31 -1.65 -6.40
N PHE A 43 -7.28 -1.93 -7.21
CA PHE A 43 -6.55 -0.97 -8.02
C PHE A 43 -6.31 -1.61 -9.39
N GLY A 44 -6.58 -0.86 -10.45
CA GLY A 44 -6.62 -1.30 -11.84
C GLY A 44 -6.00 -0.30 -12.82
N ARG A 45 -5.18 0.65 -12.33
CA ARG A 45 -4.57 1.73 -13.13
C ARG A 45 -3.79 1.26 -14.36
N ILE A 46 -3.28 0.02 -14.34
CA ILE A 46 -2.61 -0.56 -15.51
C ILE A 46 -3.55 -0.81 -16.71
N LEU A 47 -4.87 -0.91 -16.46
CA LEU A 47 -5.89 -1.08 -17.49
C LEU A 47 -6.49 0.26 -17.93
N ASP A 48 -6.62 1.18 -16.98
CA ASP A 48 -7.12 2.54 -17.21
C ASP A 48 -6.37 3.53 -16.29
N TRP A 49 -5.50 4.35 -16.88
CA TRP A 49 -4.64 5.26 -16.15
C TRP A 49 -5.40 6.32 -15.33
N GLU A 50 -6.58 6.71 -15.80
CA GLU A 50 -7.38 7.79 -15.23
C GLU A 50 -8.39 7.25 -14.21
N ASP A 51 -9.14 6.20 -14.58
CA ASP A 51 -10.27 5.70 -13.79
C ASP A 51 -9.99 4.38 -13.05
N GLY A 52 -8.91 3.67 -13.36
CA GLY A 52 -8.64 2.33 -12.81
C GLY A 52 -8.23 2.30 -11.34
N GLY A 53 -7.87 3.44 -10.73
CA GLY A 53 -7.54 3.52 -9.31
C GLY A 53 -6.16 2.97 -8.93
N HIS A 54 -5.57 3.53 -7.87
CA HIS A 54 -4.22 3.24 -7.41
C HIS A 54 -4.00 3.65 -5.95
N CYS A 55 -2.88 3.21 -5.37
CA CYS A 55 -2.37 3.79 -4.13
C CYS A 55 -0.93 4.24 -4.35
N SER A 56 -0.64 5.54 -4.30
CA SER A 56 0.71 6.07 -4.50
C SER A 56 1.27 6.72 -3.25
N ILE A 57 2.52 6.40 -2.92
CA ILE A 57 3.35 7.14 -1.97
C ILE A 57 4.59 7.59 -2.72
N THR A 58 4.63 8.87 -3.09
CA THR A 58 5.67 9.43 -3.96
C THR A 58 6.28 10.66 -3.30
N PRO A 59 7.61 10.84 -3.35
CA PRO A 59 8.22 12.10 -2.92
C PRO A 59 7.73 13.27 -3.77
N THR A 60 7.61 14.46 -3.17
CA THR A 60 7.15 15.65 -3.91
C THR A 60 8.20 16.18 -4.88
N GLU A 61 9.47 15.89 -4.60
CA GLU A 61 10.63 16.17 -5.44
C GLU A 61 11.61 14.99 -5.42
N LEU A 62 12.22 14.69 -6.58
CA LEU A 62 13.26 13.70 -6.73
C LEU A 62 14.54 14.35 -7.24
N SER A 63 15.68 14.00 -6.63
CA SER A 63 17.01 14.36 -7.13
C SER A 63 17.60 13.29 -8.05
N GLU A 64 17.16 12.04 -7.89
CA GLU A 64 17.64 10.88 -8.67
C GLU A 64 16.49 9.91 -8.96
N PRO A 65 16.60 9.07 -10.01
CA PRO A 65 15.66 7.97 -10.24
C PRO A 65 15.59 7.03 -9.02
N PRO A 66 14.39 6.58 -8.61
CA PRO A 66 14.26 5.65 -7.49
C PRO A 66 15.01 4.34 -7.73
N LEU A 67 15.65 3.86 -6.65
CA LEU A 67 16.30 2.55 -6.62
C LEU A 67 15.37 1.55 -5.95
N ARG A 68 15.18 0.39 -6.58
CA ARG A 68 14.27 -0.65 -6.08
C ARG A 68 15.02 -1.96 -5.90
N THR A 69 14.84 -2.58 -4.75
CA THR A 69 15.34 -3.92 -4.44
C THR A 69 14.31 -4.67 -3.62
N TYR A 70 14.30 -5.98 -3.69
CA TYR A 70 13.66 -6.76 -2.63
C TYR A 70 14.58 -6.81 -1.42
N VAL A 71 14.01 -6.79 -0.22
CA VAL A 71 14.75 -7.15 0.99
C VAL A 71 15.25 -8.59 0.82
N ASP A 72 16.51 -8.85 1.15
CA ASP A 72 17.19 -10.10 0.76
C ASP A 72 16.40 -11.35 1.20
N GLY A 73 16.14 -12.21 0.20
CA GLY A 73 15.39 -13.44 0.37
C GLY A 73 13.89 -13.28 0.61
N THR A 74 13.28 -12.14 0.24
CA THR A 74 11.87 -11.86 0.50
C THR A 74 11.10 -11.31 -0.70
N LEU A 75 9.76 -11.31 -0.59
CA LEU A 75 8.87 -10.51 -1.46
C LEU A 75 8.49 -9.16 -0.82
N VAL A 76 9.27 -8.67 0.15
CA VAL A 76 9.14 -7.30 0.66
C VAL A 76 9.92 -6.38 -0.25
N LEU A 77 9.22 -5.46 -0.91
CA LEU A 77 9.82 -4.53 -1.84
C LEU A 77 10.32 -3.30 -1.08
N GLN A 78 11.56 -2.90 -1.30
CA GLN A 78 12.13 -1.64 -0.81
C GLN A 78 12.39 -0.71 -1.99
N THR A 79 11.79 0.48 -1.96
CA THR A 79 12.05 1.58 -2.89
C THR A 79 12.73 2.72 -2.15
N THR A 80 13.90 3.14 -2.61
CA THR A 80 14.65 4.27 -2.05
C THR A 80 14.40 5.52 -2.87
N PHE A 81 13.94 6.57 -2.20
CA PHE A 81 13.74 7.90 -2.76
C PHE A 81 14.82 8.85 -2.24
N ARG A 82 15.37 9.68 -3.14
CA ARG A 82 16.31 10.75 -2.80
C ARG A 82 15.74 12.07 -3.28
N SER A 83 15.76 13.06 -2.39
CA SER A 83 15.53 14.46 -2.71
C SER A 83 16.83 15.24 -2.49
N VAL A 84 16.80 16.55 -2.68
CA VAL A 84 17.93 17.42 -2.32
C VAL A 84 18.13 17.44 -0.79
N ASP A 85 17.04 17.38 -0.04
CA ASP A 85 17.01 17.58 1.41
C ASP A 85 17.07 16.28 2.24
N GLY A 86 16.98 15.11 1.61
CA GLY A 86 16.99 13.85 2.33
C GLY A 86 16.90 12.58 1.49
N GLU A 87 16.83 11.46 2.20
CA GLU A 87 16.61 10.13 1.64
C GLU A 87 15.63 9.38 2.54
N CYS A 88 14.69 8.67 1.92
CA CYS A 88 13.76 7.78 2.61
C CYS A 88 13.59 6.46 1.86
N ARG A 89 13.07 5.45 2.56
CA ARG A 89 12.75 4.13 2.02
C ARG A 89 11.27 3.88 2.18
N LEU A 90 10.64 3.39 1.13
CA LEU A 90 9.29 2.84 1.14
C LEU A 90 9.39 1.32 1.08
N TYR A 91 8.81 0.63 2.06
CA TYR A 91 8.65 -0.81 2.06
C TYR A 91 7.21 -1.16 1.72
N ASP A 92 7.00 -2.02 0.72
CA ASP A 92 5.68 -2.52 0.32
C ASP A 92 5.65 -4.04 0.48
N CYS A 93 4.64 -4.57 1.18
CA CYS A 93 4.40 -6.00 1.26
C CYS A 93 2.94 -6.33 1.51
N PHE A 94 2.53 -7.54 1.14
CA PHE A 94 1.39 -8.16 1.80
C PHE A 94 1.88 -8.82 3.10
N THR A 95 1.22 -8.55 4.22
CA THR A 95 1.73 -9.00 5.53
C THR A 95 1.54 -10.50 5.73
N MET A 96 2.59 -11.15 6.20
CA MET A 96 2.63 -12.58 6.52
C MET A 96 2.75 -12.79 8.03
N ARG A 97 2.15 -13.88 8.49
CA ARG A 97 2.31 -14.42 9.85
C ARG A 97 2.51 -15.93 9.81
N ARG A 98 2.83 -16.55 10.94
CA ARG A 98 2.80 -18.02 11.04
C ARG A 98 1.42 -18.55 10.64
N GLY A 99 1.36 -19.51 9.72
CA GLY A 99 0.11 -20.01 9.11
C GLY A 99 -0.50 -19.09 8.05
N GLY A 100 0.17 -17.99 7.69
CA GLY A 100 -0.32 -17.01 6.70
C GLY A 100 -0.50 -17.58 5.29
N ALA A 101 0.24 -18.65 4.96
CA ALA A 101 0.08 -19.38 3.70
C ALA A 101 -1.27 -20.12 3.57
N GLU A 102 -2.01 -20.33 4.66
CA GLU A 102 -3.38 -20.87 4.61
C GLU A 102 -4.42 -19.80 5.02
N HIS A 103 -4.01 -18.85 5.86
CA HIS A 103 -4.87 -17.82 6.41
C HIS A 103 -4.22 -16.44 6.25
N PRO A 104 -4.28 -15.81 5.07
CA PRO A 104 -3.62 -14.53 4.82
C PRO A 104 -4.21 -13.40 5.68
N HIS A 105 -3.46 -12.33 5.87
CA HIS A 105 -4.01 -11.09 6.46
C HIS A 105 -4.87 -10.31 5.45
N ARG A 106 -4.63 -10.50 4.14
CA ARG A 106 -5.21 -9.65 3.07
C ARG A 106 -4.90 -8.17 3.27
N GLU A 107 -3.72 -7.90 3.82
CA GLU A 107 -3.26 -6.57 4.20
C GLU A 107 -2.08 -6.18 3.32
N LEU A 108 -2.26 -5.14 2.51
CA LEU A 108 -1.16 -4.43 1.89
C LEU A 108 -0.65 -3.39 2.88
N LEU A 109 0.55 -3.62 3.41
CA LEU A 109 1.25 -2.72 4.31
C LEU A 109 2.32 -1.95 3.55
N ARG A 110 2.33 -0.63 3.75
CA ARG A 110 3.27 0.31 3.15
C ARG A 110 3.92 1.14 4.25
N VAL A 111 5.24 1.08 4.37
CA VAL A 111 5.98 1.76 5.45
C VAL A 111 7.02 2.68 4.86
N VAL A 112 6.91 3.98 5.13
CA VAL A 112 7.94 4.97 4.83
C VAL A 112 8.85 5.11 6.03
N GLU A 113 10.16 5.04 5.81
CA GLU A 113 11.21 5.23 6.81
C GLU A 113 12.19 6.31 6.34
N GLY A 114 12.40 7.35 7.13
CA GLY A 114 13.40 8.37 6.83
C GLY A 114 14.80 7.87 7.16
N VAL A 115 15.72 7.95 6.19
CA VAL A 115 17.10 7.46 6.31
C VAL A 115 18.04 8.58 6.75
N ARG A 116 17.90 9.76 6.19
CA ARG A 116 18.67 10.96 6.53
C ARG A 116 17.96 12.21 6.03
N GLY A 117 18.20 13.34 6.68
CA GLY A 117 17.57 14.61 6.31
C GLY A 117 16.05 14.54 6.46
N ARG A 118 15.33 15.24 5.58
CA ARG A 118 13.85 15.23 5.57
C ARG A 118 13.33 15.16 4.14
N VAL A 119 12.35 14.27 3.92
CA VAL A 119 11.70 14.10 2.61
C VAL A 119 10.21 14.35 2.76
N GLU A 120 9.66 15.18 1.90
CA GLU A 120 8.21 15.39 1.77
C GLU A 120 7.62 14.42 0.75
N LEU A 121 6.49 13.80 1.08
CA LEU A 121 5.79 12.82 0.26
C LEU A 121 4.31 13.19 0.10
N ARG A 122 3.75 12.82 -1.05
CA ARG A 122 2.32 12.76 -1.33
C ARG A 122 1.84 11.32 -1.24
N LEU A 123 0.74 11.13 -0.51
CA LEU A 123 -0.03 9.90 -0.47
C LEU A 123 -1.37 10.13 -1.16
N HIS A 124 -1.73 9.25 -2.10
CA HIS A 124 -3.05 9.19 -2.70
C HIS A 124 -3.57 7.76 -2.62
N ILE A 125 -4.85 7.61 -2.28
CA ILE A 125 -5.57 6.33 -2.25
C ILE A 125 -6.85 6.53 -3.06
N VAL A 126 -6.85 5.95 -4.26
CA VAL A 126 -7.93 6.03 -5.23
C VAL A 126 -8.42 4.60 -5.43
N ALA A 127 -9.25 4.10 -4.51
CA ALA A 127 -9.76 2.74 -4.58
C ALA A 127 -10.83 2.62 -5.68
N ARG A 128 -10.72 1.61 -6.53
CA ARG A 128 -11.69 1.33 -7.59
C ARG A 128 -11.84 -0.18 -7.69
N PHE A 129 -12.98 -0.70 -7.22
CA PHE A 129 -13.22 -2.13 -7.16
C PHE A 129 -13.71 -2.68 -8.50
N ASP A 130 -13.64 -3.99 -8.66
CA ASP A 130 -14.02 -4.73 -9.87
C ASP A 130 -13.42 -4.11 -11.15
N TYR A 131 -12.08 -4.01 -11.18
CA TYR A 131 -11.32 -3.51 -12.33
C TYR A 131 -11.60 -2.06 -12.74
N GLY A 132 -12.14 -1.25 -11.84
CA GLY A 132 -12.45 0.16 -12.11
C GLY A 132 -13.95 0.47 -12.12
N GLU A 133 -14.81 -0.54 -12.17
CA GLU A 133 -16.26 -0.35 -12.36
C GLU A 133 -16.95 0.27 -11.14
N VAL A 134 -16.41 0.05 -9.94
CA VAL A 134 -17.04 0.49 -8.69
C VAL A 134 -16.19 1.54 -7.99
N LYS A 135 -16.76 2.75 -7.84
CA LYS A 135 -16.22 3.83 -7.00
C LYS A 135 -16.77 3.69 -5.58
N PRO A 136 -15.96 3.26 -4.59
CA PRO A 136 -16.44 2.98 -3.24
C PRO A 136 -16.67 4.27 -2.46
N TRP A 137 -17.60 4.25 -1.52
CA TRP A 137 -17.82 5.37 -0.59
C TRP A 137 -16.86 5.30 0.57
N ILE A 138 -16.21 6.44 0.88
CA ILE A 138 -15.31 6.55 2.01
C ILE A 138 -16.06 6.99 3.26
N ARG A 139 -15.92 6.20 4.32
CA ARG A 139 -16.40 6.53 5.67
C ARG A 139 -15.22 6.66 6.60
N ARG A 140 -15.31 7.59 7.54
CA ARG A 140 -14.34 7.78 8.61
C ARG A 140 -14.90 7.17 9.89
N HIS A 141 -14.12 6.33 10.55
CA HIS A 141 -14.53 5.61 11.78
C HIS A 141 -13.84 6.14 13.03
N GLY A 142 -12.78 6.93 12.88
CA GLY A 142 -12.06 7.53 13.99
C GLY A 142 -10.89 8.39 13.51
N PRO A 143 -9.99 8.79 14.41
CA PRO A 143 -8.68 9.26 14.01
C PRO A 143 -7.99 8.18 13.19
N ARG A 144 -7.44 8.53 12.02
CA ARG A 144 -6.57 7.62 11.23
C ARG A 144 -7.21 6.34 10.68
N LEU A 145 -8.51 6.13 10.85
CA LEU A 145 -9.22 4.93 10.42
C LEU A 145 -10.38 5.28 9.48
N TYR A 146 -10.36 4.68 8.30
CA TYR A 146 -11.35 4.86 7.24
C TYR A 146 -11.77 3.50 6.66
N SER A 147 -12.92 3.46 6.00
CA SER A 147 -13.30 2.34 5.15
C SER A 147 -13.73 2.85 3.79
N ALA A 148 -13.31 2.17 2.72
CA ALA A 148 -13.87 2.31 1.39
C ALA A 148 -14.78 1.10 1.12
N ILE A 149 -16.08 1.31 0.91
CA ILE A 149 -17.07 0.24 0.71
C ILE A 149 -17.82 0.47 -0.61
N GLY A 150 -17.90 -0.54 -1.46
CA GLY A 150 -18.65 -0.50 -2.71
C GLY A 150 -18.95 -1.89 -3.25
N GLY A 151 -20.21 -2.18 -3.57
CA GLY A 151 -20.63 -3.53 -3.95
C GLY A 151 -20.37 -4.52 -2.81
N ASP A 152 -19.77 -5.67 -3.16
CA ASP A 152 -19.39 -6.72 -2.22
C ASP A 152 -17.94 -6.57 -1.70
N ASP A 153 -17.25 -5.52 -2.13
CA ASP A 153 -15.85 -5.25 -1.79
C ASP A 153 -15.70 -4.13 -0.76
N SER A 154 -14.66 -4.26 0.07
CA SER A 154 -14.25 -3.17 0.94
C SER A 154 -12.78 -3.21 1.32
N LEU A 155 -12.25 -2.03 1.65
CA LEU A 155 -10.94 -1.83 2.25
C LEU A 155 -11.10 -1.08 3.57
N VAL A 156 -10.43 -1.57 4.62
CA VAL A 156 -10.15 -0.80 5.83
C VAL A 156 -8.80 -0.14 5.66
N VAL A 157 -8.77 1.18 5.84
CA VAL A 157 -7.59 2.03 5.64
C VAL A 157 -7.16 2.61 6.99
N SER A 158 -5.94 2.28 7.40
CA SER A 158 -5.31 2.79 8.61
C SER A 158 -4.01 3.51 8.26
N CYS A 159 -3.82 4.75 8.72
CA CYS A 159 -2.62 5.52 8.38
C CYS A 159 -2.10 6.35 9.55
N ASP A 160 -0.77 6.41 9.74
CA ASP A 160 -0.16 7.23 10.81
C ASP A 160 -0.42 8.73 10.64
N VAL A 161 -0.66 9.20 9.41
CA VAL A 161 -0.99 10.59 9.11
C VAL A 161 -2.50 10.78 8.92
N GLU A 162 -2.97 11.99 9.20
CA GLU A 162 -4.37 12.33 8.93
C GLU A 162 -4.59 12.47 7.41
N LEU A 163 -5.67 11.85 6.93
CA LEU A 163 -6.02 11.83 5.50
C LEU A 163 -7.17 12.79 5.24
N ASN A 164 -7.07 13.53 4.12
CA ASN A 164 -8.15 14.34 3.60
C ASN A 164 -8.99 13.52 2.61
N ARG A 165 -10.31 13.67 2.65
CA ARG A 165 -11.22 13.06 1.68
C ARG A 165 -11.40 13.98 0.47
N ILE A 166 -11.39 13.41 -0.72
CA ILE A 166 -11.70 14.10 -1.99
C ILE A 166 -12.97 13.47 -2.56
N ASP A 167 -13.97 14.29 -2.86
CA ASP A 167 -15.21 13.93 -3.56
C ASP A 167 -15.83 12.60 -3.10
N ASP A 168 -15.78 12.33 -1.79
CA ASP A 168 -16.28 11.13 -1.09
C ASP A 168 -15.68 9.77 -1.46
N HIS A 169 -14.80 9.69 -2.45
CA HIS A 169 -14.33 8.44 -3.03
C HIS A 169 -12.81 8.20 -2.87
N ASP A 170 -12.05 9.26 -2.60
CA ASP A 170 -10.58 9.19 -2.57
C ASP A 170 -10.02 9.79 -1.27
N LEU A 171 -8.80 9.38 -0.91
CA LEU A 171 -8.04 9.92 0.22
C LEU A 171 -6.70 10.46 -0.25
N GLU A 172 -6.26 11.57 0.34
CA GLU A 172 -4.92 12.12 0.13
C GLU A 172 -4.28 12.63 1.41
N ALA A 173 -2.95 12.74 1.39
CA ALA A 173 -2.19 13.47 2.38
C ALA A 173 -0.85 13.96 1.80
N VAL A 174 -0.35 15.05 2.37
CA VAL A 174 1.05 15.47 2.23
C VAL A 174 1.68 15.39 3.60
N PHE A 175 2.83 14.74 3.71
CA PHE A 175 3.55 14.59 4.97
C PHE A 175 5.06 14.59 4.75
N SER A 176 5.80 14.81 5.82
CA SER A 176 7.27 14.75 5.82
C SER A 176 7.75 13.64 6.74
N VAL A 177 8.85 12.99 6.35
CA VAL A 177 9.55 12.02 7.17
C VAL A 177 11.00 12.45 7.35
N GLY A 178 11.44 12.56 8.60
CA GLY A 178 12.81 12.80 9.01
C GLY A 178 13.57 11.52 9.33
N GLU A 179 14.87 11.64 9.54
CA GLU A 179 15.74 10.52 9.96
C GLU A 179 15.19 9.75 11.16
N GLY A 180 15.03 8.43 11.02
CA GLY A 180 14.50 7.53 12.04
C GLY A 180 12.98 7.59 12.24
N GLU A 181 12.29 8.57 11.64
CA GLU A 181 10.83 8.63 11.64
C GLU A 181 10.24 7.61 10.66
N ARG A 182 9.04 7.14 10.97
CA ARG A 182 8.30 6.22 10.12
C ARG A 182 6.83 6.61 10.02
N VAL A 183 6.26 6.40 8.83
CA VAL A 183 4.84 6.57 8.54
C VAL A 183 4.32 5.29 7.89
N ARG A 184 3.26 4.71 8.46
CA ARG A 184 2.66 3.46 7.99
C ARG A 184 1.29 3.71 7.38
N LEU A 185 1.01 2.98 6.31
CA LEU A 185 -0.30 2.86 5.69
C LEU A 185 -0.63 1.37 5.56
N SER A 186 -1.79 0.98 6.07
CA SER A 186 -2.34 -0.36 5.93
C SER A 186 -3.66 -0.32 5.19
N LEU A 187 -3.79 -1.21 4.21
CA LEU A 187 -5.01 -1.44 3.42
C LEU A 187 -5.41 -2.91 3.59
N VAL A 188 -6.46 -3.16 4.38
CA VAL A 188 -6.94 -4.52 4.66
C VAL A 188 -8.22 -4.78 3.89
N ALA A 189 -8.24 -5.81 3.04
CA ALA A 189 -9.47 -6.29 2.44
C ALA A 189 -10.28 -7.10 3.46
N ALA A 190 -11.52 -6.68 3.68
CA ALA A 190 -12.44 -7.26 4.65
C ALA A 190 -13.85 -7.36 4.06
N GLU A 191 -14.69 -8.21 4.64
CA GLU A 191 -16.07 -8.36 4.18
C GLU A 191 -16.87 -7.13 4.64
N PRO A 192 -17.64 -6.45 3.77
CA PRO A 192 -18.38 -5.24 4.15
C PRO A 192 -19.27 -5.41 5.39
N ALA A 193 -19.89 -6.58 5.53
CA ALA A 193 -20.76 -6.93 6.65
C ALA A 193 -20.04 -6.97 8.01
N THR A 194 -18.71 -7.09 8.01
CA THR A 194 -17.90 -7.11 9.24
C THR A 194 -17.45 -5.72 9.69
N ILE A 195 -17.56 -4.70 8.83
CA ILE A 195 -17.09 -3.33 9.09
C ILE A 195 -18.20 -2.46 9.70
N ASP A 196 -19.41 -2.49 9.11
CA ASP A 196 -20.53 -1.62 9.49
C ASP A 196 -21.01 -1.78 10.96
N PRO A 197 -21.00 -2.98 11.58
CA PRO A 197 -21.47 -3.11 12.96
C PRO A 197 -20.43 -2.66 14.00
N THR A 198 -19.13 -2.84 13.75
CA THR A 198 -18.03 -2.44 14.63
C THR A 198 -16.73 -2.37 13.83
N PRO A 199 -16.24 -1.18 13.45
CA PRO A 199 -14.97 -1.08 12.76
C PRO A 199 -13.84 -1.60 13.66
N PRO A 200 -12.84 -2.32 13.12
CA PRO A 200 -11.74 -2.83 13.91
C PRO A 200 -10.91 -1.69 14.50
N ASP A 201 -10.38 -1.89 15.70
CA ASP A 201 -9.39 -0.95 16.25
C ASP A 201 -8.18 -0.90 15.30
N PRO A 202 -7.67 0.31 14.97
CA PRO A 202 -6.49 0.42 14.14
C PRO A 202 -5.29 -0.18 14.90
N PRO A 203 -4.46 -1.03 14.26
CA PRO A 203 -3.24 -1.53 14.87
C PRO A 203 -2.34 -0.37 15.33
N THR A 204 -1.56 -0.60 16.39
CA THR A 204 -0.57 0.40 16.82
C THR A 204 0.60 0.48 15.82
N PRO A 205 1.35 1.60 15.78
CA PRO A 205 2.55 1.70 14.95
C PRO A 205 3.54 0.55 15.17
N GLU A 206 3.72 0.11 16.42
CA GLU A 206 4.60 -1.01 16.78
C GLU A 206 4.07 -2.34 16.25
N GLU A 207 2.74 -2.52 16.18
CA GLU A 207 2.15 -3.72 15.58
C GLU A 207 2.37 -3.78 14.08
N PHE A 208 2.28 -2.66 13.37
CA PHE A 208 2.62 -2.59 11.95
C PHE A 208 4.11 -2.89 11.70
N ASP A 209 5.01 -2.31 12.50
CA ASP A 209 6.45 -2.62 12.39
C ASP A 209 6.70 -4.11 12.64
N ARG A 210 6.05 -4.70 13.65
CA ARG A 210 6.14 -6.13 13.92
C ARG A 210 5.60 -6.98 12.76
N ARG A 211 4.52 -6.57 12.09
CA ARG A 211 3.99 -7.28 10.91
C ARG A 211 4.98 -7.24 9.74
N LEU A 212 5.66 -6.11 9.52
CA LEU A 212 6.73 -6.03 8.52
C LEU A 212 7.88 -6.99 8.86
N ASP A 213 8.36 -6.99 10.11
CA ASP A 213 9.43 -7.88 10.57
C ASP A 213 9.05 -9.36 10.47
N ASP A 214 7.83 -9.72 10.88
CA ASP A 214 7.30 -11.08 10.78
C ASP A 214 7.19 -11.52 9.32
N THR A 215 6.85 -10.59 8.41
CA THR A 215 6.79 -10.85 6.97
C THR A 215 8.17 -11.16 6.39
N VAL A 216 9.19 -10.38 6.76
CA VAL A 216 10.58 -10.63 6.34
C VAL A 216 11.04 -12.00 6.82
N LYS A 217 10.85 -12.31 8.10
CA LYS A 217 11.22 -13.61 8.69
C LYS A 217 10.49 -14.77 8.01
N TRP A 218 9.21 -14.60 7.69
CA TRP A 218 8.41 -15.62 7.04
C TRP A 218 8.98 -16.00 5.67
N TRP A 219 9.29 -15.00 4.84
CA TRP A 219 9.86 -15.26 3.51
C TRP A 219 11.25 -15.88 3.56
N GLN A 220 12.11 -15.39 4.47
CA GLN A 220 13.44 -15.96 4.66
C GLN A 220 13.37 -17.42 5.12
N HIS A 221 12.41 -17.74 6.00
CA HIS A 221 12.16 -19.11 6.40
C HIS A 221 11.69 -19.96 5.21
N TRP A 222 10.72 -19.47 4.43
CA TRP A 222 10.20 -20.15 3.24
C TRP A 222 11.28 -20.44 2.21
N ARG A 223 12.19 -19.49 1.92
CA ARG A 223 13.33 -19.67 1.00
C ARG A 223 14.33 -20.74 1.46
N SER A 224 14.41 -20.98 2.77
CA SER A 224 15.37 -21.94 3.36
C SER A 224 14.84 -23.37 3.47
N GLN A 225 13.57 -23.61 3.09
CA GLN A 225 12.98 -24.94 2.95
C GLN A 225 13.42 -25.59 1.63
#